data_AF-A0A950ANX5-F1
#
_entry.id   AF-A0A950ANX5-F1
#
_cell.length_a   1.000
_cell.length_b   1.000
_cell.length_c   1.000
_cell.angle_alpha   90.00
_cell.angle_beta   90.00
_cell.angle_gamma   90.00
#
_symmetry.space_group_name_H-M   'P 1'
#
loop_
_entity.id
_entity.type
_entity.pdbx_description
1 polymer ?
#
loop_
_entity_poly.entity_id
_entity_poly.type
_entity_poly.pdbx_seq_one_letter_code
_entity_poly.pdbx_strand_id
1 'polypeptide(L)'
;MAAKMIAFDQDARQAMQRGVAKLARAVKVTLGPKGRNVIIQKSFGSPTVTKDGVTVAKEIELEDKYEDMGAKMVKEVASKTSDVAGDGTTTATVMAEA
;
A
#
# COMPACT_ATOMS: atom_id res chain seq x y z
N MET A 1 -8.74 28.26 -5.81
CA MET A 1 -8.49 26.80 -5.77
C MET A 1 -7.05 26.54 -6.20
N ALA A 2 -6.35 25.61 -5.56
CA ALA A 2 -5.01 25.21 -6.02
C ALA A 2 -5.09 24.61 -7.43
N ALA A 3 -4.05 24.83 -8.24
CA ALA A 3 -3.95 24.28 -9.59
C ALA A 3 -4.02 22.75 -9.56
N LYS A 4 -4.68 22.15 -10.56
CA LYS A 4 -4.81 20.70 -10.70
C LYS A 4 -3.68 20.15 -11.55
N MET A 5 -3.13 19.01 -11.16
CA MET A 5 -2.17 18.26 -11.95
C MET A 5 -2.94 17.31 -12.87
N ILE A 6 -2.62 17.31 -14.15
CA ILE A 6 -3.25 16.45 -15.16
C ILE A 6 -2.13 15.70 -15.88
N ALA A 7 -2.22 14.37 -15.92
CA ALA A 7 -1.30 13.50 -16.62
C ALA A 7 -2.10 12.49 -17.45
N PHE A 8 -1.52 12.05 -18.55
CA PHE A 8 -2.20 11.19 -19.53
C PHE A 8 -1.39 9.93 -19.83
N ASP A 9 -2.07 8.97 -20.47
CA ASP A 9 -1.50 7.80 -21.13
C ASP A 9 -0.51 6.98 -20.29
N GLN A 10 0.73 6.89 -20.77
CA GLN A 10 1.75 6.02 -20.23
C GLN A 10 2.40 6.62 -18.99
N ASP A 11 2.62 7.94 -18.98
CA ASP A 11 3.26 8.61 -17.85
C ASP A 11 2.39 8.52 -16.58
N ALA A 12 1.08 8.74 -16.73
CA ALA A 12 0.12 8.57 -15.64
C ALA A 12 0.07 7.12 -15.13
N ARG A 13 0.00 6.15 -16.04
CA ARG A 13 -0.04 4.72 -15.67
C ARG A 13 1.24 4.25 -14.99
N GLN A 14 2.40 4.65 -15.50
CA GLN A 14 3.68 4.28 -14.92
C GLN A 14 3.85 4.88 -13.52
N ALA A 15 3.43 6.13 -13.31
CA ALA A 15 3.45 6.73 -11.98
C ALA A 15 2.55 5.96 -11.00
N MET A 16 1.29 5.68 -11.37
CA MET A 16 0.42 4.89 -10.50
C MET A 16 0.99 3.49 -10.24
N GLN A 17 1.53 2.82 -11.25
CA GLN A 17 2.15 1.49 -11.11
C GLN A 17 3.33 1.49 -10.13
N ARG A 18 4.18 2.53 -10.15
CA ARG A 18 5.27 2.67 -9.16
C ARG A 18 4.73 2.77 -7.74
N GLY A 19 3.63 3.50 -7.55
CA GLY A 19 2.94 3.58 -6.27
C GLY A 19 2.40 2.24 -5.78
N VAL A 20 1.71 1.51 -6.65
CA VAL A 20 1.21 0.15 -6.37
C VAL A 20 2.36 -0.79 -5.99
N ALA A 21 3.46 -0.77 -6.75
CA ALA A 21 4.63 -1.60 -6.45
C ALA A 21 5.28 -1.27 -5.11
N LYS A 22 5.33 0.01 -4.71
CA LYS A 22 5.84 0.42 -3.38
C LYS A 22 4.97 -0.13 -2.25
N LEU A 23 3.63 -0.01 -2.37
CA LEU A 23 2.68 -0.60 -1.45
C LEU A 23 2.84 -2.12 -1.36
N ALA A 24 2.79 -2.80 -2.50
CA ALA A 24 2.83 -4.26 -2.56
C ALA A 24 4.14 -4.83 -1.99
N ARG A 25 5.30 -4.22 -2.30
CA ARG A 25 6.59 -4.64 -1.73
C ARG A 25 6.64 -4.56 -0.21
N ALA A 26 6.05 -3.52 0.38
CA ALA A 26 6.02 -3.36 1.83
C ALA A 26 5.08 -4.37 2.51
N VAL A 27 3.91 -4.65 1.92
CA VAL A 27 2.92 -5.55 2.51
C VAL A 27 3.26 -7.03 2.25
N LYS A 28 3.80 -7.37 1.08
CA LYS A 28 4.13 -8.75 0.68
C LYS A 28 5.07 -9.46 1.64
N VAL A 29 5.98 -8.73 2.29
CA VAL A 29 6.94 -9.34 3.23
C VAL A 29 6.27 -9.91 4.48
N THR A 30 5.04 -9.48 4.79
CA THR A 30 4.29 -9.97 5.96
C THR A 30 3.36 -11.15 5.64
N LEU A 31 3.27 -11.58 4.38
CA LEU A 31 2.35 -12.63 3.95
C LEU A 31 2.71 -14.00 4.55
N GLY A 32 1.69 -14.68 5.09
CA GLY A 32 1.75 -16.07 5.50
C GLY A 32 2.45 -16.32 6.86
N PRO A 33 2.54 -17.59 7.29
CA PRO A 33 3.03 -17.94 8.62
C PRO A 33 4.53 -17.62 8.82
N LYS A 34 5.28 -17.45 7.73
CA LYS A 34 6.70 -17.06 7.73
C LYS A 34 6.92 -15.59 7.37
N GLY A 35 5.88 -14.76 7.50
CA GLY A 35 5.98 -13.31 7.31
C GLY A 35 7.10 -12.71 8.17
N ARG A 36 7.82 -11.74 7.59
CA ARG A 36 8.89 -10.98 8.23
C ARG A 36 8.33 -9.74 8.91
N ASN A 37 9.11 -9.22 9.85
CA ASN A 37 8.76 -8.00 10.55
C ASN A 37 8.94 -6.78 9.65
N VAL A 38 8.00 -5.85 9.76
CA VAL A 38 8.10 -4.49 9.26
C VAL A 38 8.21 -3.56 10.46
N ILE A 39 9.14 -2.60 10.38
CA ILE A 39 9.38 -1.61 11.42
C ILE A 39 8.78 -0.28 10.95
N ILE A 40 7.88 0.29 11.75
CA ILE A 40 7.19 1.54 11.46
C ILE A 40 7.65 2.58 12.48
N GLN A 41 8.09 3.74 11.96
CA GLN A 41 8.48 4.87 12.79
C GLN A 41 7.25 5.43 13.53
N LYS A 42 7.46 5.84 14.78
CA LYS A 42 6.51 6.68 15.53
C LYS A 42 7.13 8.05 15.80
N SER A 43 6.30 9.09 15.86
CA SER A 43 6.77 10.45 16.16
C SER A 43 7.35 10.59 17.58
N PHE A 44 6.93 9.72 18.51
CA PHE A 44 7.44 9.67 19.87
C PHE A 44 7.56 8.21 20.35
N GLY A 45 8.57 7.92 21.17
CA GLY A 45 8.80 6.59 21.76
C GLY A 45 9.50 5.59 20.82
N SER A 46 9.32 4.30 21.10
CA SER A 46 9.92 3.21 20.31
C SER A 46 9.11 2.90 19.04
N PRO A 47 9.77 2.43 17.96
CA PRO A 47 9.08 2.06 16.73
C PRO A 47 8.10 0.90 16.93
N THR A 48 7.08 0.80 16.08
CA THR A 48 6.19 -0.37 16.03
C THR A 48 6.82 -1.46 15.19
N VAL A 49 6.92 -2.68 15.73
CA VAL A 49 7.33 -3.86 14.97
C VAL A 49 6.09 -4.71 14.74
N THR A 50 5.74 -4.97 13.48
CA THR A 50 4.53 -5.72 13.13
C THR A 50 4.76 -6.72 12.01
N LYS A 51 3.96 -7.78 11.99
CA LYS A 51 3.79 -8.72 10.87
C LYS A 51 2.39 -8.65 10.27
N ASP A 52 1.60 -7.66 10.66
CA ASP A 52 0.26 -7.47 10.11
C ASP A 52 0.33 -6.61 8.84
N GLY A 53 -0.03 -7.19 7.70
CA GLY A 53 -0.08 -6.49 6.42
C GLY A 53 -1.10 -5.35 6.38
N VAL A 54 -2.20 -5.47 7.13
CA VAL A 54 -3.23 -4.41 7.18
C VAL A 54 -2.66 -3.17 7.89
N THR A 55 -1.98 -3.37 9.03
CA THR A 55 -1.25 -2.31 9.73
C THR A 55 -0.21 -1.67 8.82
N VAL A 56 0.61 -2.46 8.11
CA VAL A 56 1.63 -1.92 7.20
C VAL A 56 1.00 -1.10 6.08
N ALA A 57 -0.06 -1.59 5.43
CA ALA A 57 -0.72 -0.89 4.33
C ALA A 57 -1.31 0.47 4.76
N LYS A 58 -1.80 0.59 6.00
CA LYS A 58 -2.37 1.83 6.53
C LYS A 58 -1.36 2.97 6.63
N GLU A 59 -0.10 2.64 6.96
CA GLU A 59 0.99 3.59 7.17
C GLU A 59 1.67 4.04 5.87
N ILE A 60 1.27 3.49 4.72
CA ILE A 60 1.85 3.87 3.43
C ILE A 60 1.16 5.11 2.89
N GLU A 61 1.95 6.17 2.79
CA GLU A 61 1.66 7.42 2.11
C GLU A 61 2.90 7.84 1.32
N LEU A 62 2.71 8.22 0.06
CA LEU A 62 3.81 8.53 -0.85
C LEU A 62 3.85 10.04 -1.15
N GLU A 63 5.06 10.58 -1.28
CA GLU A 63 5.25 12.02 -1.56
C GLU A 63 4.75 12.41 -2.96
N ASP A 64 4.98 11.54 -3.95
CA ASP A 64 4.47 11.75 -5.30
C ASP A 64 2.97 11.47 -5.35
N LYS A 65 2.18 12.45 -5.78
CA LYS A 65 0.72 12.36 -5.78
C LYS A 65 0.17 11.28 -6.71
N TYR A 66 0.81 11.02 -7.86
CA TYR A 66 0.34 10.00 -8.78
C TYR A 66 0.66 8.60 -8.25
N GLU A 67 1.84 8.42 -7.67
CA GLU A 67 2.19 7.18 -6.97
C GLU A 67 1.25 6.95 -5.78
N ASP A 68 1.02 7.97 -4.95
CA ASP A 68 0.14 7.89 -3.78
C ASP A 68 -1.31 7.55 -4.17
N MET A 69 -1.83 8.12 -5.26
CA MET A 69 -3.14 7.75 -5.80
C MET A 69 -3.20 6.26 -6.18
N GLY A 70 -2.18 5.73 -6.85
CA GLY A 70 -2.10 4.31 -7.20
C GLY A 70 -2.09 3.41 -5.96
N ALA A 71 -1.26 3.76 -4.97
CA ALA A 71 -1.19 3.03 -3.70
C ALA A 71 -2.54 3.08 -2.94
N LYS A 72 -3.14 4.26 -2.79
CA LYS A 72 -4.43 4.43 -2.09
C LYS A 72 -5.56 3.68 -2.77
N MET A 73 -5.58 3.62 -4.11
CA MET A 73 -6.58 2.85 -4.87
C MET A 73 -6.52 1.35 -4.54
N VAL A 74 -5.34 0.73 -4.59
CA VAL A 74 -5.18 -0.69 -4.28
C VAL A 74 -5.45 -0.97 -2.79
N LYS A 75 -4.99 -0.08 -1.90
CA LYS A 75 -5.27 -0.18 -0.47
C LYS A 75 -6.77 -0.26 -0.17
N GLU A 76 -7.56 0.62 -0.78
CA GLU A 76 -9.02 0.71 -0.59
C GLU A 76 -9.76 -0.50 -1.16
N VAL A 77 -9.30 -1.06 -2.29
CA VAL A 77 -9.92 -2.26 -2.86
C VAL A 77 -9.55 -3.50 -2.03
N ALA A 78 -8.29 -3.60 -1.60
CA ALA A 78 -7.81 -4.74 -0.83
C ALA A 78 -8.35 -4.76 0.62
N SER A 79 -8.67 -3.61 1.22
CA SER A 79 -9.30 -3.57 2.55
C SER A 79 -10.71 -4.17 2.52
N LYS A 80 -11.48 -3.90 1.45
CA LYS A 80 -12.84 -4.46 1.29
C LYS A 80 -12.86 -5.98 1.24
N THR A 81 -11.78 -6.61 0.75
CA THR A 81 -11.64 -8.08 0.81
C THR A 81 -11.68 -8.57 2.25
N SER A 82 -10.93 -7.94 3.16
CA SER A 82 -10.93 -8.30 4.58
C SER A 82 -12.21 -7.90 5.29
N ASP A 83 -12.88 -6.82 4.89
CA ASP A 83 -14.15 -6.41 5.51
C ASP A 83 -15.26 -7.45 5.31
N VAL A 84 -15.26 -8.13 4.15
CA VAL A 84 -16.27 -9.15 3.81
C VAL A 84 -15.83 -10.56 4.19
N ALA A 85 -14.58 -10.92 3.91
CA ALA A 85 -14.07 -12.29 4.08
C ALA A 85 -13.33 -12.51 5.43
N GLY A 86 -12.99 -11.45 6.15
CA GLY A 86 -12.25 -11.50 7.41
C GLY A 86 -10.72 -11.62 7.27
N ASP A 87 -10.21 -11.87 6.06
CA ASP A 87 -8.79 -11.94 5.72
C ASP A 87 -8.60 -11.68 4.20
N GLY A 88 -7.35 -11.58 3.73
CA GLY A 88 -7.01 -11.59 2.31
C GLY A 88 -6.50 -10.26 1.76
N THR A 89 -6.41 -9.20 2.57
CA THR A 89 -5.90 -7.89 2.12
C THR A 89 -4.49 -7.98 1.55
N THR A 90 -3.58 -8.72 2.17
CA THR A 90 -2.22 -8.89 1.64
C THR A 90 -2.22 -9.65 0.32
N THR A 91 -3.04 -10.70 0.19
CA THR A 91 -3.15 -11.48 -1.05
C THR A 91 -3.72 -10.64 -2.19
N ALA A 92 -4.79 -9.89 -1.94
CA ALA A 92 -5.39 -8.99 -2.92
C ALA A 92 -4.40 -7.91 -3.39
N THR A 93 -3.61 -7.35 -2.48
CA THR A 93 -2.56 -6.37 -2.80
C THR A 93 -1.48 -6.97 -3.70
N VAL A 94 -1.04 -8.21 -3.43
CA VAL A 94 -0.03 -8.90 -4.25
C VAL A 94 -0.59 -9.27 -5.63
N MET A 95 -1.86 -9.67 -5.71
CA MET A 95 -2.52 -9.95 -7.00
C MET A 95 -2.72 -8.69 -7.84
N ALA A 96 -2.94 -7.53 -7.22
CA ALA A 96 -3.09 -6.26 -7.92
C ALA A 96 -1.76 -5.69 -8.47
N GLU A 97 -0.61 -6.11 -7.92
CA GLU A 97 0.72 -5.78 -8.45
C GLU A 97 1.09 -6.64 -9.67
N ALA A 98 0.66 -7.91 -9.69
CA ALA A 98 1.04 -8.94 -10.64
C ALA A 98 0.49 -8.69 -12.06
#